data_AF-A0A5P2X0K3-F1
#
_entry.id   AF-A0A5P2X0K3-F1
#
_cell.length_a   1.000
_cell.length_b   1.000
_cell.length_c   1.000
_cell.angle_alpha   90.00
_cell.angle_beta   90.00
_cell.angle_gamma   90.00
#
_symmetry.space_group_name_H-M   'P 1'
#
loop_
_entity.id
_entity.type
_entity.pdbx_description
1 polymer ?
#
loop_
_entity_poly.entity_id
_entity_poly.type
_entity_poly.pdbx_seq_one_letter_code
_entity_poly.pdbx_strand_id
1 'polypeptide(L)' 'MHHGALLTRQGLSYGFPCLQVFVDRDNKPCLQPSGEPYGRFMVARELDGELRGMFGGRELIIFE' A
#
# COMPACT_ATOMS: atom_id res chain seq x y z
N MET A 1 14.07 10.70 3.57
CA MET A 1 13.37 9.70 2.75
C MET A 1 12.34 9.04 3.65
N HIS A 2 11.08 9.10 3.28
CA HIS A 2 9.99 8.44 3.99
C HIS A 2 9.61 7.22 3.18
N HIS A 3 9.63 6.05 3.81
CA HIS A 3 9.34 4.79 3.15
C HIS A 3 7.81 4.63 3.13
N GLY A 4 7.28 4.12 2.03
CA GLY A 4 5.86 3.83 1.86
C GLY A 4 5.63 2.32 1.78
N ALA A 5 4.48 1.87 2.25
CA ALA A 5 3.99 0.53 1.95
C ALA A 5 2.62 0.63 1.28
N LEU A 6 2.41 -0.20 0.27
CA LEU A 6 1.12 -0.35 -0.41
C LEU A 6 0.69 -1.80 -0.30
N LEU A 7 -0.45 -2.01 0.35
CA LEU A 7 -1.13 -3.29 0.44
C LEU A 7 -2.30 -3.28 -0.54
N THR A 8 -2.41 -4.29 -1.40
CA THR A 8 -3.56 -4.47 -2.27
C THR A 8 -4.04 -5.91 -2.29
N ARG A 9 -5.36 -6.10 -2.42
CA ARG A 9 -5.96 -7.42 -2.64
C ARG A 9 -6.35 -7.57 -4.09
N GLN A 10 -5.84 -8.61 -4.74
CA GLN A 10 -6.11 -8.90 -6.14
C GLN A 10 -7.32 -9.85 -6.29
N GLY A 11 -7.86 -9.94 -7.51
CA GLY A 11 -8.91 -10.92 -7.86
C GLY A 11 -10.32 -10.55 -7.40
N LEU A 12 -10.57 -9.29 -7.06
CA LEU A 12 -11.88 -8.80 -6.67
C LEU A 12 -12.61 -8.19 -7.87
N SER A 13 -13.89 -8.50 -8.00
CA SER A 13 -14.72 -8.06 -9.14
C SER A 13 -14.97 -6.56 -9.20
N TYR A 14 -14.72 -5.84 -8.10
CA TYR A 14 -14.99 -4.41 -7.96
C TYR A 14 -13.73 -3.53 -8.01
N GLY A 15 -12.57 -4.10 -8.36
CA GLY A 15 -11.29 -3.41 -8.46
C GLY A 15 -10.26 -3.89 -7.43
N PHE A 16 -9.28 -3.04 -7.15
CA PHE A 16 -8.14 -3.30 -6.28
C PHE A 16 -8.23 -2.39 -5.04
N PRO A 17 -8.71 -2.91 -3.90
CA PRO A 17 -8.56 -2.21 -2.63
C PRO A 17 -7.07 -2.00 -2.36
N CYS A 18 -6.69 -0.77 -2.09
CA CYS A 18 -5.33 -0.34 -1.86
C CYS A 18 -5.26 0.43 -0.54
N LEU A 19 -4.44 -0.06 0.38
CA LEU A 19 -4.10 0.64 1.61
C LEU A 19 -2.66 1.11 1.50
N GLN A 20 -2.47 2.42 1.40
CA GLN A 20 -1.17 3.06 1.50
C GLN A 20 -0.92 3.46 2.94
N VAL A 21 0.24 3.09 3.49
CA VAL A 21 0.72 3.51 4.80
C VAL A 21 2.13 4.07 4.71
N PHE A 22 2.45 5.04 5.56
CA PHE A 22 3.83 5.49 5.74
C PHE A 22 4.52 4.61 6.77
N VAL A 23 5.77 4.24 6.52
CA VAL A 23 6.57 3.41 7.43
C VAL A 23 7.90 4.08 7.79
N ASP A 24 8.44 3.72 8.95
CA ASP A 24 9.76 4.15 9.41
C ASP A 24 10.89 3.28 8.82
N ARG A 25 12.12 3.53 9.27
CA ARG A 25 13.31 2.81 8.80
C ARG A 25 13.33 1.32 9.17
N ASP A 26 12.52 0.91 10.13
CA ASP A 26 12.35 -0.48 10.55
C ASP A 26 11.10 -1.11 9.90
N ASN A 27 10.51 -0.46 8.88
CA ASN A 27 9.28 -0.84 8.20
C ASN A 27 8.05 -0.91 9.12
N LYS A 28 8.04 -0.14 10.22
CA LYS A 28 6.87 -0.06 11.11
C LYS A 28 5.97 1.11 10.70
N PRO A 29 4.64 0.97 10.78
CA PRO A 29 3.72 2.06 10.46
C PRO A 29 3.98 3.31 11.28
N CYS A 30 4.08 4.47 10.63
CA CYS A 30 4.07 5.75 11.31
C CYS A 30 2.65 6.04 11.81
N LEU A 31 2.49 6.26 13.12
CA LEU A 31 1.20 6.45 13.76
C LEU A 31 0.93 7.92 14.08
N GLN A 32 -0.33 8.31 13.95
CA GLN A 32 -0.88 9.55 14.51
C GLN A 32 -0.86 9.50 16.05
N PRO A 33 -0.95 10.65 16.74
CA PRO A 33 -1.09 10.66 18.20
C PRO A 33 -2.29 9.86 18.73
N SER A 34 -3.31 9.64 17.91
CA SER A 34 -4.47 8.80 18.22
C SER A 34 -4.18 7.28 18.16
N GLY A 35 -3.03 6.87 17.64
CA GLY A 35 -2.67 5.46 17.42
C GLY A 35 -3.01 4.93 16.01
N GLU A 36 -3.74 5.70 15.20
CA GLU A 36 -4.08 5.31 13.83
C GLU A 36 -2.89 5.52 12.87
N PRO A 37 -2.64 4.60 11.91
CA PRO A 37 -1.56 4.78 10.94
C PRO A 37 -1.80 5.99 10.03
N TYR A 38 -0.73 6.70 9.68
CA TYR A 38 -0.77 7.67 8.59
C TYR A 38 -0.89 6.93 7.26
N GLY A 39 -1.86 7.32 6.45
CA GLY A 39 -2.10 6.64 5.19
C GLY A 39 -3.41 7.01 4.52
N ARG A 40 -3.79 6.20 3.53
CA ARG A 40 -5.04 6.33 2.80
C ARG A 40 -5.52 4.98 2.30
N PHE A 41 -6.83 4.75 2.41
CA PHE A 41 -7.52 3.66 1.73
C PHE A 41 -8.17 4.17 0.44
N MET A 42 -7.99 3.43 -0.65
CA MET A 42 -8.58 3.72 -1.96
C MET A 42 -8.97 2.40 -2.64
N VAL A 43 -9.89 2.47 -3.61
CA VAL A 43 -10.16 1.33 -4.51
C VAL A 43 -9.76 1.77 -5.92
N ALA A 44 -8.66 1.22 -6.42
CA ALA A 44 -8.23 1.44 -7.79
C ALA A 44 -9.04 0.55 -8.74
N ARG A 45 -9.50 1.08 -9.88
CA ARG A 45 -10.20 0.26 -10.88
C ARG A 45 -9.25 -0.71 -11.57
N GLU A 46 -8.02 -0.27 -11.78
CA GLU A 46 -6.93 -1.03 -12.37
C GLU A 46 -5.58 -0.60 -11.78
N LEU A 47 -4.62 -1.51 -11.81
CA LEU A 47 -3.21 -1.21 -11.60
C LEU A 47 -2.55 -1.02 -12.96
N ASP A 48 -1.64 -0.07 -13.10
CA ASP A 48 -0.83 0.07 -14.30
C ASP A 48 0.25 -1.03 -14.41
N GLY A 49 1.03 -1.02 -15.49
CA GLY A 49 2.07 -2.02 -15.74
C GLY A 49 3.18 -2.02 -14.69
N GLU A 50 3.54 -0.85 -14.15
CA GLU A 50 4.57 -0.70 -13.14
C GLU A 50 4.12 -1.30 -11.81
N LEU A 51 2.95 -0.91 -11.32
CA LEU A 51 2.37 -1.47 -10.09
C LEU A 51 2.13 -2.97 -10.21
N ARG A 52 1.63 -3.46 -11.36
CA ARG A 52 1.50 -4.91 -11.60
C ARG A 52 2.84 -5.63 -11.51
N GLY A 53 3.89 -5.06 -12.10
CA GLY A 53 5.25 -5.59 -12.05
C GLY A 53 5.83 -5.59 -10.63
N MET A 54 5.66 -4.49 -9.89
CA MET A 54 6.13 -4.34 -8.51
C MET A 54 5.45 -5.35 -7.58
N PHE A 55 4.13 -5.51 -7.70
CA PHE A 55 3.42 -6.51 -6.90
C PHE A 55 3.86 -7.92 -7.27
N GLY A 56 4.04 -8.25 -8.55
CA GLY A 56 4.60 -9.53 -8.97
C GLY A 56 3.84 -10.75 -8.40
N GLY A 57 2.53 -10.63 -8.23
CA GLY A 57 1.67 -11.65 -7.60
C GLY A 57 1.60 -11.61 -6.07
N ARG A 58 2.29 -10.67 -5.42
CA ARG A 58 2.18 -10.39 -3.99
C ARG A 58 1.10 -9.35 -3.74
N GLU A 59 0.69 -9.25 -2.47
CA GLU A 59 -0.28 -8.26 -2.01
C GLU A 59 0.37 -7.06 -1.33
N LEU A 60 1.66 -7.14 -0.95
CA LEU A 60 2.38 -6.08 -0.25
C LEU A 60 3.66 -5.70 -1.01
N ILE A 61 3.85 -4.40 -1.17
CA ILE A 61 5.12 -3.79 -1.60
C ILE A 61 5.53 -2.71 -0.60
N ILE A 62 6.84 -2.58 -0.38
CA ILE A 62 7.47 -1.51 0.40
C ILE A 62 8.43 -0.80 -0.55
N PHE A 63 8.40 0.54 -0.56
CA PHE A 63 9.15 1.39 -1.49
C PHE A 63 9.65 2.66 -0.79
N GLU A 64 10.60 3.34 -1.43
CA GLU A 64 11.25 4.58 -0.97
C GLU A 64 10.80 5.81 -1.76
#